data_AF-A0A353CT45-F1
#
_entry.id   AF-A0A353CT45-F1
#
_cell.length_a   1.000
_cell.length_b   1.000
_cell.length_c   1.000
_cell.angle_alpha   90.00
_cell.angle_beta   90.00
_cell.angle_gamma   90.00
#
_symmetry.space_group_name_H-M   'P 1'
#
loop_
_entity.id
_entity.type
_entity.pdbx_description
1 polymer ?
#
loop_
_entity_poly.entity_id
_entity_poly.type
_entity_poly.pdbx_seq_one_letter_code
_entity_poly.pdbx_strand_id
1 'polypeptide(L)'
;MRWTLKEWASESFKAEKNDGSEVYVYRAPVWNDFFKRGGAPGYEVHYHGSPIARIYFDRKGATVKALEAGKCWPEISDLDLIEIALRLGNARRLRPGAAASLN
;
A
#
# COMPACT_ATOMS: atom_id res chain seq x y z
N MET A 1 14.59 5.74 -10.06
CA MET A 1 13.24 5.26 -9.67
C MET A 1 13.40 3.96 -8.92
N ARG A 2 13.58 4.02 -7.59
CA ARG A 2 13.71 2.82 -6.76
C ARG A 2 13.17 3.14 -5.38
N TRP A 3 11.93 2.74 -5.11
CA TRP A 3 11.30 2.96 -3.80
C TRP A 3 11.77 1.92 -2.79
N THR A 4 12.51 2.28 -1.75
CA THR A 4 12.88 1.32 -0.69
C THR A 4 11.73 1.18 0.29
N LEU A 5 11.25 -0.05 0.50
CA LEU A 5 10.17 -0.34 1.43
C LEU A 5 10.76 -0.89 2.73
N LYS A 6 10.47 -0.24 3.85
CA LYS A 6 10.88 -0.66 5.19
C LYS A 6 9.64 -0.80 6.07
N GLU A 7 9.50 -1.93 6.75
CA GLU A 7 8.46 -2.08 7.77
C GLU A 7 8.76 -1.15 8.95
N TRP A 8 7.75 -0.42 9.42
CA TRP A 8 7.89 0.54 10.52
C TRP A 8 6.92 0.27 11.67
N ALA A 9 5.83 -0.44 11.40
CA ALA A 9 4.88 -0.96 12.38
C ALA A 9 4.27 -2.28 11.85
N SER A 10 3.51 -3.01 12.68
CA SER A 10 2.92 -4.30 12.28
C SER A 10 2.14 -4.17 10.98
N GLU A 11 2.63 -4.83 9.93
CA GLU A 11 2.02 -4.83 8.59
C GLU A 11 1.83 -3.42 8.02
N SER A 12 2.69 -2.49 8.40
CA SER A 12 2.71 -1.13 7.88
C SER A 12 4.13 -0.77 7.46
N PHE A 13 4.25 -0.02 6.38
CA PHE A 13 5.53 0.21 5.72
C PHE A 13 5.75 1.70 5.47
N LYS A 14 7.01 2.12 5.53
CA LYS A 14 7.47 3.38 4.98
C LYS A 14 8.14 3.07 3.64
N ALA A 15 7.70 3.72 2.57
CA ALA A 15 8.40 3.69 1.29
C ALA A 15 9.17 5.00 1.12
N GLU A 16 10.45 4.91 0.78
CA GLU A 16 11.33 6.07 0.64
C GLU A 16 12.08 6.01 -0.68
N LYS A 17 12.22 7.15 -1.34
CA LYS A 17 12.94 7.31 -2.60
C LYS A 17 14.23 8.09 -2.35
N ASN A 18 15.22 7.89 -3.22
CA ASN A 18 16.54 8.52 -3.10
C ASN A 18 16.52 10.06 -3.17
N ASP A 19 15.42 10.65 -3.67
CA ASP A 19 15.23 12.11 -3.71
C ASP A 19 14.67 12.68 -2.39
N GLY A 20 14.47 11.84 -1.37
CA GLY A 20 13.91 12.23 -0.08
C GLY A 20 12.40 12.13 0.00
N SER A 21 11.70 11.78 -1.10
CA SER A 21 10.25 11.54 -1.06
C SER A 21 9.95 10.31 -0.21
N GLU A 22 9.01 10.45 0.72
CA GLU A 22 8.55 9.36 1.58
C GLU A 22 7.03 9.25 1.55
N VAL A 23 6.52 8.03 1.46
CA VAL A 23 5.10 7.73 1.62
C VAL A 23 4.93 6.64 2.67
N TYR A 24 3.80 6.66 3.36
CA TYR A 24 3.45 5.68 4.36
C TYR A 24 2.37 4.75 3.84
N VAL A 25 2.56 3.45 4.01
CA VAL A 25 1.67 2.41 3.52
C VAL A 25 1.10 1.68 4.72
N TYR A 26 -0.17 1.89 5.00
CA TYR A 26 -0.86 1.34 6.16
C TYR A 26 -1.69 0.14 5.73
N ARG A 27 -1.73 -0.92 6.55
CA ARG A 27 -2.76 -1.95 6.36
C ARG A 27 -4.12 -1.28 6.54
N ALA A 28 -4.97 -1.43 5.53
CA ALA A 28 -6.25 -0.77 5.58
C ALA A 28 -7.13 -1.43 6.66
N PRO A 29 -7.88 -0.65 7.44
CA PRO A 29 -8.75 -1.21 8.46
C PRO A 29 -9.88 -1.99 7.79
N VAL A 30 -10.11 -3.22 8.23
CA VAL A 30 -11.16 -4.08 7.68
C VAL A 30 -12.49 -3.69 8.32
N TRP A 31 -13.18 -2.72 7.72
CA TRP A 31 -14.54 -2.37 8.11
C TRP A 31 -15.49 -3.32 7.39
N ASN A 32 -15.87 -4.41 8.07
CA ASN A 32 -16.60 -5.55 7.51
C ASN A 32 -17.88 -5.17 6.72
N ASP A 33 -18.55 -4.08 7.07
CA ASP A 33 -19.79 -3.67 6.40
C ASP A 33 -19.57 -2.72 5.21
N PHE A 34 -18.52 -1.90 5.23
CA PHE A 34 -18.29 -0.88 4.21
C PHE A 34 -17.79 -1.47 2.89
N PHE A 35 -17.05 -2.59 2.96
CA PHE A 35 -16.36 -3.16 1.80
C PHE A 35 -17.05 -4.38 1.16
N LYS A 36 -18.25 -4.76 1.62
CA LYS A 36 -18.99 -5.95 1.13
C LYS A 36 -19.20 -5.99 -0.39
N ARG A 37 -19.22 -4.84 -1.07
CA ARG A 37 -19.45 -4.74 -2.52
C ARG A 37 -18.21 -4.48 -3.37
N GLY A 38 -17.12 -3.97 -2.78
CA GLY A 38 -15.94 -3.51 -3.51
C GLY A 38 -14.64 -4.24 -3.18
N GLY A 39 -14.67 -5.16 -2.20
CA GLY A 39 -13.47 -5.75 -1.61
C GLY A 39 -12.78 -4.77 -0.66
N ALA A 40 -12.30 -5.26 0.48
CA ALA A 40 -11.52 -4.43 1.39
C ALA A 40 -10.14 -4.17 0.78
N PRO A 41 -9.64 -2.91 0.75
CA PRO A 41 -8.26 -2.67 0.38
C PRO A 41 -7.35 -3.47 1.31
N GLY A 42 -6.25 -3.98 0.76
CA GLY A 42 -5.20 -4.54 1.61
C GLY A 42 -4.48 -3.41 2.35
N TYR A 43 -4.21 -2.32 1.63
CA TYR A 43 -3.40 -1.20 2.13
C TYR A 43 -3.89 0.14 1.60
N GLU A 44 -3.60 1.20 2.35
CA GLU A 44 -3.73 2.60 1.93
C GLU A 44 -2.34 3.24 1.87
N VAL A 45 -2.08 4.02 0.83
CA VAL A 45 -0.86 4.82 0.66
C VAL A 45 -1.18 6.26 1.05
N HIS A 46 -0.37 6.81 1.94
CA HIS A 46 -0.53 8.13 2.52
C HIS A 46 0.70 8.98 2.25
N TYR A 47 0.46 10.25 1.93
CA TYR A 47 1.48 11.25 1.72
C TYR A 47 1.07 12.53 2.45
N HIS A 48 2.01 13.13 3.22
CA HIS A 48 1.71 14.25 4.13
C HIS A 48 0.45 14.04 4.99
N GLY A 49 0.23 12.81 5.48
CA GLY A 49 -0.92 12.44 6.31
C GLY A 49 -2.25 12.31 5.57
N SER A 50 -2.28 12.47 4.25
CA SER A 50 -3.48 12.31 3.43
C SER A 50 -3.44 11.00 2.63
N PRO A 51 -4.54 10.24 2.55
CA PRO A 51 -4.61 9.05 1.70
C PRO A 51 -4.62 9.45 0.22
N ILE A 52 -3.65 8.96 -0.54
CA ILE A 52 -3.47 9.28 -1.96
C ILE A 52 -3.78 8.09 -2.88
N ALA A 53 -3.70 6.86 -2.38
CA ALA A 53 -4.03 5.66 -3.15
C ALA A 53 -4.44 4.49 -2.26
N ARG A 54 -5.10 3.50 -2.86
CA ARG A 54 -5.45 2.23 -2.24
C ARG A 54 -4.89 1.07 -3.04
N ILE A 55 -4.38 0.06 -2.34
CA ILE A 55 -3.83 -1.15 -2.93
C ILE A 55 -4.70 -2.34 -2.53
N TYR A 56 -5.20 -3.03 -3.54
CA TYR A 56 -5.98 -4.25 -3.41
C TYR A 56 -5.12 -5.40 -3.87
N PHE A 57 -5.21 -6.53 -3.18
CA PHE A 57 -4.53 -7.74 -3.60
C PHE A 57 -5.57 -8.82 -3.88
N ASP A 58 -5.51 -9.38 -5.08
CA ASP A 58 -6.33 -10.50 -5.49
C ASP A 58 -5.44 -11.71 -5.85
N ARG A 59 -6.04 -12.79 -6.36
CA ARG A 59 -5.30 -14.00 -6.75
C ARG A 59 -4.40 -13.79 -7.99
N LYS A 60 -4.59 -12.71 -8.74
CA LYS A 60 -3.90 -12.42 -10.00
C LYS A 60 -2.81 -11.35 -9.85
N GLY A 61 -2.83 -10.55 -8.78
CA GLY A 61 -1.81 -9.54 -8.52
C GLY A 61 -2.25 -8.45 -7.54
N ALA A 62 -1.72 -7.25 -7.78
CA ALA A 62 -2.07 -6.05 -7.04
C ALA A 62 -2.79 -5.06 -7.97
N THR A 63 -3.90 -4.49 -7.50
CA THR A 63 -4.58 -3.37 -8.17
C THR A 63 -4.35 -2.12 -7.36
N VAL A 64 -3.86 -1.07 -8.01
CA VAL A 64 -3.68 0.26 -7.42
C VAL A 64 -4.82 1.15 -7.88
N LYS A 65 -5.49 1.80 -6.93
CA LYS A 65 -6.50 2.82 -7.20
C LYS A 65 -6.03 4.15 -6.61
N ALA A 66 -5.57 5.05 -7.46
CA ALA A 66 -5.32 6.43 -7.07
C ALA A 66 -6.62 7.10 -6.58
N LEU A 67 -6.50 7.94 -5.56
CA LEU A 67 -7.60 8.74 -5.04
C LEU A 67 -7.53 10.14 -5.63
N GLU A 68 -8.66 10.82 -5.71
CA GLU A 68 -8.72 12.21 -6.20
C GLU A 68 -7.81 13.15 -5.40
N ALA A 69 -7.70 12.93 -4.09
CA ALA A 69 -6.79 13.68 -3.22
C ALA A 69 -5.30 13.51 -3.61
N GLY A 70 -4.95 12.40 -4.27
CA GLY A 70 -3.60 12.18 -4.80
C GLY A 70 -3.22 13.16 -5.91
N LYS A 71 -4.20 13.73 -6.63
CA LYS A 71 -3.94 14.72 -7.69
C LYS A 71 -3.34 16.03 -7.17
N CYS A 72 -3.43 16.29 -5.87
CA CYS A 72 -2.78 17.43 -5.22
C CYS A 72 -1.25 17.26 -5.10
N TRP A 73 -0.72 16.05 -5.35
CA TRP A 73 0.69 15.68 -5.15
C TRP A 73 1.30 15.11 -6.44
N PRO A 74 1.46 15.93 -7.50
CA PRO A 74 1.94 15.48 -8.82
C PRO A 74 3.35 14.87 -8.81
N GLU A 75 4.13 15.11 -7.77
CA GLU A 75 5.43 14.51 -7.52
C GLU A 75 5.36 12.99 -7.26
N ILE A 76 4.20 12.48 -6.84
CA ILE A 76 3.95 11.04 -6.73
C ILE A 76 3.16 10.58 -7.97
N SER A 77 3.87 9.96 -8.91
CA SER A 77 3.25 9.49 -10.15
C SER A 77 2.50 8.17 -9.97
N ASP A 78 1.60 7.85 -10.91
CA ASP A 78 0.96 6.53 -10.96
C ASP A 78 1.97 5.38 -11.04
N LEU A 79 3.10 5.61 -11.72
CA LEU A 79 4.19 4.63 -11.80
C LEU A 79 4.86 4.39 -10.45
N ASP A 80 5.03 5.44 -9.63
CA ASP A 80 5.54 5.32 -8.27
C ASP A 80 4.61 4.45 -7.42
N LEU A 81 3.29 4.69 -7.51
CA LEU A 81 2.29 3.90 -6.78
C LEU A 81 2.29 2.43 -7.19
N ILE A 82 2.46 2.13 -8.49
CA ILE A 82 2.58 0.75 -9.01
C ILE A 82 3.87 0.10 -8.48
N GLU A 83 5.00 0.80 -8.48
CA GLU A 83 6.26 0.27 -7.95
C GLU A 83 6.14 -0.07 -6.45
N ILE A 84 5.52 0.82 -5.67
CA ILE A 84 5.24 0.60 -4.24
C ILE A 84 4.38 -0.66 -4.06
N ALA A 85 3.31 -0.82 -4.84
CA ALA A 85 2.44 -1.99 -4.76
C ALA A 85 3.14 -3.30 -5.12
N LEU A 86 4.02 -3.29 -6.12
CA LEU A 86 4.82 -4.46 -6.50
C LEU A 86 5.76 -4.88 -5.36
N ARG A 87 6.46 -3.91 -4.76
CA ARG A 87 7.38 -4.17 -3.64
C ARG A 87 6.64 -4.66 -2.41
N LEU A 88 5.48 -4.10 -2.13
CA LEU A 88 4.61 -4.54 -1.07
C LEU A 88 4.13 -5.98 -1.29
N GLY A 89 3.78 -6.35 -2.52
CA GLY A 89 3.45 -7.73 -2.90
C GLY A 89 4.59 -8.71 -2.62
N ASN A 90 5.83 -8.32 -2.96
CA ASN A 90 7.02 -9.12 -2.67
C ASN A 90 7.28 -9.24 -1.17
N ALA A 91 7.19 -8.13 -0.43
CA ALA A 91 7.35 -8.12 1.03
C ALA A 91 6.33 -9.03 1.72
N ARG A 92 5.07 -9.05 1.25
CA ARG A 92 4.02 -9.95 1.76
C ARG A 92 4.31 -11.42 1.46
N ARG A 93 4.79 -11.74 0.25
CA ARG A 93 5.12 -13.11 -0.15
C ARG A 93 6.34 -13.67 0.59
N LEU A 94 7.32 -12.81 0.86
CA LEU A 94 8.58 -13.20 1.51
C LEU A 94 8.47 -13.29 3.04
N ARG A 95 7.31 -12.99 3.65
CA ARG A 95 7.06 -13.28 5.06
C ARG A 95 6.69 -14.76 5.23
N PRO A 96 7.51 -15.58 5.88
CA PRO A 96 7.07 -16.87 6.37
C PRO A 96 6.20 -16.64 7.62
N GLY A 97 4.92 -17.03 7.57
CA GLY A 97 4.19 -17.44 8.78
C GLY A 97 3.64 -16.36 9.72
N ALA A 98 2.81 -15.42 9.24
CA ALA A 98 1.84 -14.71 10.10
C ALA A 98 0.39 -15.18 9.90
N ALA A 99 0.11 -15.97 8.85
CA ALA A 99 -1.22 -16.49 8.55
C ALA A 99 -1.49 -17.90 9.13
N ALA A 100 -0.53 -18.52 9.82
CA ALA A 100 -0.63 -19.88 10.35
C ALA A 100 -1.05 -19.95 11.84
N SER A 101 -1.34 -18.83 12.49
CA SER A 101 -1.66 -18.77 13.93
C SER A 101 -3.08 -18.27 14.25
N LEU A 102 -4.01 -18.35 13.29
CA LEU A 102 -5.43 -18.08 13.52
C LEU A 102 -6.33 -19.17 12.91
N ASN A 103 -6.04 -20.42 13.25
CA ASN A 103 -7.02 -21.51 13.25
C ASN A 103 -7.01 -22.16 14.64
#